data_AF-A0A6P6H1T5-F1
#
_entry.id   AF-A0A6P6H1T5-F1
#
_cell.length_a   1.000
_cell.length_b   1.000
_cell.length_c   1.000
_cell.angle_alpha   90.00
_cell.angle_beta   90.00
_cell.angle_gamma   90.00
#
_symmetry.space_group_name_H-M   'P 1'
#
loop_
_entity.id
_entity.type
_entity.pdbx_description
1 polymer ?
#
loop_
_entity_poly.entity_id
_entity_poly.type
_entity_poly.pdbx_seq_one_letter_code
_entity_poly.pdbx_strand_id
1 'polypeptide(L)'
;MKPTGTDPRILSLAAEVANSPEQNVPIILLKLKEIINNTPLGSSELKKIKQDIYCYDLIQYCLLVLSQDCSRIQGGWTTISQLTQILSHCCVGLEPGEDAEEFYNELLPSAAENFLVLGRRLQTCFINAAKGEEKDELLRFFQIVTDSLFWLLGGHVQLIQNVLQSDHFLHLLQTDNLQIGSTVMTMLQNILQINRGDLLRIEGKTLHSILDEVVFKLLSTSSSVIRSTAAKLLLLMTETHQEILILLRLSACYKGLRSLRNKQEPGTEFSQELGQLIALLTPKVYQEVEEQKLHQAACLIQAYWKGFQTRKRLKKLPSAVITLQRSFRSKRSKILLKLKRQKEEEDRRLQLHIQRQRAMRLSRELRLSMLEIVHPGQVEKHNREIEEKSALIIQKHWRGYRERKIFRQQRPSLTEYKAAVTLQRATLKFLAKCHKKKKLFAPWQGLQDLTDARRVKLKQQVDDYLQRHPSSQMSDVTSRELHSQAQEQLQHYLMGRVLEERAQQHREALMAQINTNIEQLMKAPSLKEAEGKEPELFLSRSRPVAAKAKQAHLTALKHLQAPWWKNLGEEEGDEIDVPKDELSVELGTLFIGGTKPP
;
A
#
# COMPACT_ATOMS: atom_id res chain seq x y z
N MET A 1 -48.39 30.59 18.75
CA MET A 1 -48.73 31.97 18.32
C MET A 1 -49.77 31.89 17.21
N LYS A 2 -50.78 32.77 17.14
CA LYS A 2 -51.73 32.77 16.01
C LYS A 2 -50.99 33.21 14.72
N PRO A 3 -50.93 32.39 13.67
CA PRO A 3 -50.24 32.78 12.44
C PRO A 3 -51.02 33.91 11.77
N THR A 4 -50.32 35.00 11.46
CA THR A 4 -50.89 36.18 10.82
C THR A 4 -51.15 35.83 9.35
N GLY A 5 -52.43 35.63 9.01
CA GLY A 5 -52.92 35.42 7.66
C GLY A 5 -53.16 33.97 7.25
N THR A 6 -53.71 33.14 8.14
CA THR A 6 -54.16 31.76 7.85
C THR A 6 -55.20 31.71 6.72
N ASP A 7 -55.16 30.69 5.87
CA ASP A 7 -56.24 30.43 4.90
C ASP A 7 -57.57 30.18 5.65
N PRO A 8 -58.63 30.97 5.38
CA PRO A 8 -59.92 30.84 6.06
C PRO A 8 -60.55 29.45 5.88
N ARG A 9 -60.24 28.73 4.78
CA ARG A 9 -60.75 27.39 4.50
C ARG A 9 -60.19 26.34 5.46
N ILE A 10 -58.90 26.46 5.81
CA ILE A 10 -58.22 25.54 6.74
C ILE A 10 -58.69 25.82 8.16
N LEU A 11 -58.85 27.09 8.52
CA LEU A 11 -59.34 27.50 9.84
C LEU A 11 -60.78 27.02 10.08
N SER A 12 -61.66 27.14 9.07
CA SER A 12 -63.01 26.57 9.16
C SER A 12 -62.98 25.04 9.29
N LEU A 13 -62.07 24.37 8.57
CA LEU A 13 -61.96 22.92 8.62
C LEU A 13 -61.45 22.44 9.99
N ALA A 14 -60.43 23.09 10.55
CA ALA A 14 -59.91 22.77 11.87
C ALA A 14 -60.97 22.96 12.97
N ALA A 15 -61.77 24.03 12.86
CA ALA A 15 -62.91 24.25 13.76
C ALA A 15 -64.00 23.18 13.59
N GLU A 16 -64.28 22.71 12.36
CA GLU A 16 -65.20 21.59 12.12
C GLU A 16 -64.69 20.27 12.70
N VAL A 17 -63.39 19.97 12.55
CA VAL A 17 -62.75 18.76 13.08
C VAL A 17 -62.80 18.74 14.61
N ALA A 18 -62.50 19.87 15.27
CA ALA A 18 -62.49 19.96 16.73
C ALA A 18 -63.90 19.81 17.37
N ASN A 19 -64.96 20.21 16.65
CA ASN A 19 -66.34 20.19 17.17
C ASN A 19 -67.14 18.95 16.76
N SER A 20 -66.59 18.08 15.90
CA SER A 20 -67.29 16.92 15.36
C SER A 20 -67.01 15.63 16.14
N PRO A 21 -67.96 14.68 16.18
CA PRO A 21 -67.70 13.37 16.77
C PRO A 21 -66.66 12.60 15.95
N GLU A 22 -65.85 11.76 16.60
CA GLU A 22 -64.72 11.01 16.00
C GLU A 22 -65.09 10.25 14.71
N GLN A 23 -66.33 9.79 14.58
CA GLN A 23 -66.83 9.07 13.39
C GLN A 23 -66.91 9.95 12.12
N ASN A 24 -67.14 11.26 12.28
CA ASN A 24 -67.28 12.20 11.16
C ASN A 24 -65.96 12.85 10.74
N VAL A 25 -64.94 12.81 11.62
CA VAL A 25 -63.61 13.40 11.39
C VAL A 25 -62.96 12.91 10.08
N PRO A 26 -62.99 11.60 9.73
CA PRO A 26 -62.41 11.12 8.48
C PRO A 26 -63.01 11.77 7.22
N ILE A 27 -64.33 12.00 7.21
CA ILE A 27 -65.05 12.60 6.08
C ILE A 27 -64.72 14.09 5.97
N ILE A 28 -64.62 14.79 7.10
CA ILE A 28 -64.27 16.21 7.12
C ILE A 28 -62.84 16.40 6.60
N LEU A 29 -61.91 15.53 6.99
CA LEU A 29 -60.52 15.56 6.52
C LEU A 29 -60.40 15.32 5.01
N LEU A 30 -61.35 14.63 4.35
CA LEU A 30 -61.33 14.49 2.89
C LEU A 30 -61.49 15.82 2.15
N LYS A 31 -62.13 16.83 2.75
CA LYS A 31 -62.24 18.18 2.14
C LYS A 31 -60.86 18.82 1.94
N LEU A 32 -59.83 18.39 2.68
CA LEU A 32 -58.44 18.82 2.44
C LEU A 32 -57.96 18.49 1.03
N LYS A 33 -58.44 17.38 0.45
CA LYS A 33 -58.09 16.99 -0.92
C LYS A 33 -58.52 18.03 -1.94
N GLU A 34 -59.71 18.59 -1.78
CA GLU A 34 -60.23 19.63 -2.67
C GLU A 34 -59.42 20.93 -2.52
N ILE A 35 -59.08 21.31 -1.29
CA ILE A 35 -58.26 22.50 -1.01
C ILE A 35 -56.88 22.36 -1.66
N ILE A 36 -56.24 21.20 -1.54
CA ILE A 36 -54.91 20.94 -2.10
C ILE A 36 -54.95 20.88 -3.62
N ASN A 37 -55.93 20.17 -4.22
CA ASN A 37 -56.02 20.00 -5.67
C ASN A 37 -56.39 21.28 -6.42
N ASN A 38 -57.16 22.18 -5.79
CA ASN A 38 -57.53 23.46 -6.37
C ASN A 38 -56.38 24.48 -6.38
N THR A 39 -55.24 24.16 -5.75
CA THR A 39 -54.08 25.05 -5.64
C THR A 39 -52.96 24.57 -6.58
N PRO A 40 -52.36 25.45 -7.41
CA PRO A 40 -51.35 25.03 -8.39
C PRO A 40 -50.08 24.48 -7.71
N LEU A 41 -49.55 23.38 -8.26
CA LEU A 41 -48.35 22.69 -7.78
C LEU A 41 -47.14 23.64 -7.74
N GLY A 42 -46.46 23.71 -6.59
CA GLY A 42 -45.24 24.51 -6.39
C GLY A 42 -45.47 26.01 -6.13
N SER A 43 -46.72 26.47 -6.03
CA SER A 43 -47.03 27.85 -5.66
C SER A 43 -46.66 28.18 -4.21
N SER A 44 -46.34 29.45 -3.94
CA SER A 44 -46.16 29.95 -2.57
C SER A 44 -47.43 29.80 -1.73
N GLU A 45 -48.60 29.84 -2.36
CA GLU A 45 -49.90 29.57 -1.76
C GLU A 45 -50.00 28.12 -1.26
N LEU A 46 -49.58 27.14 -2.06
CA LEU A 46 -49.59 25.73 -1.64
C LEU A 46 -48.64 25.46 -0.47
N LYS A 47 -47.46 26.10 -0.45
CA LYS A 47 -46.53 25.99 0.70
C LYS A 47 -47.17 26.52 1.98
N LYS A 48 -47.84 27.68 1.88
CA LYS A 48 -48.54 28.30 3.01
C LYS A 48 -49.72 27.46 3.51
N ILE A 49 -50.51 26.90 2.60
CA ILE A 49 -51.61 25.97 2.92
C ILE A 49 -51.07 24.75 3.67
N LYS A 50 -49.94 24.16 3.25
CA LYS A 50 -49.35 23.02 3.95
C LYS A 50 -48.85 23.39 5.36
N GLN A 51 -48.25 24.57 5.51
CA GLN A 51 -47.86 25.10 6.83
C GLN A 51 -49.07 25.30 7.74
N ASP A 52 -50.14 25.90 7.22
CA ASP A 52 -51.39 26.06 7.98
C ASP A 52 -51.97 24.68 8.37
N ILE A 53 -52.01 23.69 7.47
CA ILE A 53 -52.47 22.33 7.80
C ILE A 53 -51.63 21.71 8.93
N TYR A 54 -50.33 21.95 8.96
CA TYR A 54 -49.43 21.48 10.01
C TYR A 54 -49.67 22.23 11.34
N CYS A 55 -49.76 23.56 11.33
CA CYS A 55 -49.96 24.36 12.55
C CYS A 55 -51.31 24.14 13.25
N TYR A 56 -52.30 23.58 12.55
CA TYR A 56 -53.61 23.20 13.11
C TYR A 56 -53.72 21.69 13.40
N ASP A 57 -52.60 20.98 13.45
CA ASP A 57 -52.48 19.55 13.79
C ASP A 57 -53.30 18.61 12.90
N LEU A 58 -53.75 19.07 11.72
CA LEU A 58 -54.59 18.28 10.82
C LEU A 58 -53.83 17.08 10.24
N ILE A 59 -52.50 17.18 10.11
CA ILE A 59 -51.60 16.06 9.78
C ILE A 59 -51.66 14.98 10.88
N GLN A 60 -51.64 15.40 12.14
CA GLN A 60 -51.69 14.50 13.29
C GLN A 60 -53.07 13.84 13.44
N TYR A 61 -54.15 14.59 13.17
CA TYR A 61 -55.49 14.00 13.09
C TYR A 61 -55.61 12.96 11.96
N CYS A 62 -55.03 13.23 10.78
CA CYS A 62 -54.96 12.24 9.70
C CYS A 62 -54.19 10.98 10.15
N LEU A 63 -53.05 11.13 10.83
CA LEU A 63 -52.28 10.00 11.38
C LEU A 63 -53.08 9.18 12.39
N LEU A 64 -53.76 9.86 13.32
CA LEU A 64 -54.62 9.21 14.32
C LEU A 64 -55.73 8.40 13.65
N VAL A 65 -56.40 8.95 12.65
CA VAL A 65 -57.43 8.22 11.88
C VAL A 65 -56.85 7.00 11.18
N LEU A 66 -55.66 7.10 10.58
CA LEU A 66 -55.02 5.97 9.89
C LEU A 66 -54.56 4.85 10.84
N SER A 67 -54.30 5.18 12.12
CA SER A 67 -53.93 4.18 13.14
C SER A 67 -55.11 3.33 13.64
N GLN A 68 -56.35 3.83 13.48
CA GLN A 68 -57.57 3.16 13.96
C GLN A 68 -57.93 1.92 13.13
N ASP A 69 -58.85 1.10 13.67
CA ASP A 69 -59.40 -0.06 12.98
C ASP A 69 -60.23 0.37 11.76
N CYS A 70 -59.83 -0.11 10.58
CA CYS A 70 -60.41 0.27 9.29
C CYS A 70 -61.92 -0.06 9.16
N SER A 71 -62.43 -0.98 9.98
CA SER A 71 -63.85 -1.36 10.03
C SER A 71 -64.75 -0.32 10.71
N ARG A 72 -64.17 0.58 11.51
CA ARG A 72 -64.91 1.60 12.27
C ARG A 72 -65.00 2.94 11.53
N ILE A 73 -64.22 3.10 10.46
CA ILE A 73 -64.12 4.34 9.70
C ILE A 73 -65.24 4.40 8.65
N GLN A 74 -66.02 5.49 8.66
CA GLN A 74 -67.06 5.73 7.67
C GLN A 74 -66.42 5.87 6.27
N GLY A 75 -66.86 5.03 5.32
CA GLY A 75 -66.26 4.96 3.97
C GLY A 75 -65.12 3.94 3.82
N GLY A 76 -64.70 3.27 4.89
CA GLY A 76 -63.78 2.12 4.85
C GLY A 76 -62.47 2.39 4.10
N TRP A 77 -62.04 1.44 3.26
CA TRP A 77 -60.78 1.52 2.52
C TRP A 77 -60.68 2.68 1.52
N THR A 78 -61.81 3.17 1.00
CA THR A 78 -61.81 4.32 0.08
C THR A 78 -61.36 5.60 0.78
N THR A 79 -61.88 5.84 1.98
CA THR A 79 -61.57 7.02 2.79
C THR A 79 -60.14 6.94 3.30
N ILE A 80 -59.72 5.77 3.79
CA ILE A 80 -58.35 5.52 4.26
C ILE A 80 -57.33 5.77 3.14
N SER A 81 -57.53 5.21 1.95
CA SER A 81 -56.59 5.38 0.84
C SER A 81 -56.47 6.84 0.40
N GLN A 82 -57.58 7.59 0.45
CA GLN A 82 -57.58 9.03 0.15
C GLN A 82 -56.87 9.83 1.25
N LEU A 83 -57.07 9.50 2.53
CA LEU A 83 -56.37 10.15 3.65
C LEU A 83 -54.87 9.86 3.62
N THR A 84 -54.45 8.63 3.28
CA THR A 84 -53.05 8.27 3.07
C THR A 84 -52.40 9.11 1.96
N GLN A 85 -53.13 9.30 0.85
CA GLN A 85 -52.68 10.15 -0.25
C GLN A 85 -52.56 11.63 0.19
N ILE A 86 -53.56 12.17 0.90
CA ILE A 86 -53.53 13.54 1.44
C ILE A 86 -52.33 13.71 2.39
N LEU A 87 -52.15 12.79 3.33
CA LEU A 87 -51.07 12.84 4.31
C LEU A 87 -49.70 12.86 3.62
N SER A 88 -49.49 11.98 2.64
CA SER A 88 -48.24 11.95 1.86
C SER A 88 -47.99 13.27 1.11
N HIS A 89 -49.01 13.82 0.44
CA HIS A 89 -48.86 15.10 -0.27
C HIS A 89 -48.64 16.30 0.66
N CYS A 90 -49.25 16.32 1.85
CA CYS A 90 -49.06 17.36 2.84
C CYS A 90 -47.63 17.35 3.41
N CYS A 91 -47.09 16.17 3.70
CA CYS A 91 -45.76 16.02 4.28
C CYS A 91 -44.62 16.34 3.30
N VAL A 92 -44.80 16.11 1.99
CA VAL A 92 -43.74 16.37 0.99
C VAL A 92 -43.68 17.85 0.62
N GLY A 93 -42.52 18.47 0.82
CA GLY A 93 -42.29 19.90 0.55
C GLY A 93 -42.86 20.86 1.60
N LEU A 94 -43.17 20.35 2.79
CA LEU A 94 -43.48 21.16 3.98
C LEU A 94 -42.19 21.69 4.61
N GLU A 95 -42.20 22.96 5.01
CA GLU A 95 -41.13 23.60 5.78
C GLU A 95 -41.65 23.84 7.21
N PRO A 96 -41.35 22.95 8.18
CA PRO A 96 -42.01 22.92 9.50
C PRO A 96 -41.60 24.04 10.47
N GLY A 97 -40.64 24.90 10.12
CA GLY A 97 -40.25 26.05 10.95
C GLY A 97 -39.53 25.65 12.24
N GLU A 98 -40.02 26.10 13.39
CA GLU A 98 -39.40 25.89 14.72
C GLU A 98 -39.55 24.44 15.23
N ASP A 99 -40.61 23.72 14.83
CA ASP A 99 -40.92 22.34 15.27
C ASP A 99 -40.35 21.26 14.34
N ALA A 100 -39.25 21.57 13.63
CA ALA A 100 -38.68 20.67 12.64
C ALA A 100 -38.26 19.31 13.22
N GLU A 101 -37.77 19.26 14.46
CA GLU A 101 -37.32 18.02 15.09
C GLU A 101 -38.47 17.03 15.32
N GLU A 102 -39.62 17.49 15.83
CA GLU A 102 -40.81 16.64 16.04
C GLU A 102 -41.34 16.11 14.69
N PHE A 103 -41.34 16.96 13.67
CA PHE A 103 -41.76 16.56 12.33
C PHE A 103 -40.87 15.45 11.73
N TYR A 104 -39.54 15.62 11.76
CA TYR A 104 -38.62 14.66 11.14
C TYR A 104 -38.40 13.39 11.97
N ASN A 105 -38.42 13.47 13.31
CA ASN A 105 -38.11 12.33 14.17
C ASN A 105 -39.33 11.54 14.64
N GLU A 106 -40.51 12.16 14.75
CA GLU A 106 -41.70 11.49 15.29
C GLU A 106 -42.80 11.33 14.23
N LEU A 107 -43.25 12.44 13.62
CA LEU A 107 -44.40 12.42 12.72
C LEU A 107 -44.13 11.69 11.40
N LEU A 108 -43.00 11.96 10.74
CA LEU A 108 -42.66 11.34 9.46
C LEU A 108 -42.40 9.82 9.58
N PRO A 109 -41.61 9.32 10.55
CA PRO A 109 -41.46 7.89 10.77
C PRO A 109 -42.78 7.20 11.13
N SER A 110 -43.63 7.84 11.96
CA SER A 110 -44.96 7.32 12.30
C SER A 110 -45.88 7.24 11.07
N ALA A 111 -45.81 8.21 10.15
CA ALA A 111 -46.55 8.18 8.89
C ALA A 111 -46.12 6.99 8.01
N ALA A 112 -44.81 6.81 7.83
CA ALA A 112 -44.27 5.71 7.05
C ALA A 112 -44.66 4.33 7.65
N GLU A 113 -44.57 4.19 8.97
CA GLU A 113 -44.93 2.95 9.66
C GLU A 113 -46.44 2.65 9.55
N ASN A 114 -47.30 3.65 9.73
CA ASN A 114 -48.75 3.49 9.53
C ASN A 114 -49.08 3.05 8.09
N PHE A 115 -48.38 3.57 7.08
CA PHE A 115 -48.58 3.12 5.70
C PHE A 115 -48.19 1.66 5.51
N LEU A 116 -47.11 1.18 6.15
CA LEU A 116 -46.72 -0.23 6.12
C LEU A 116 -47.73 -1.13 6.84
N VAL A 117 -48.24 -0.70 8.00
CA VAL A 117 -49.31 -1.41 8.74
C VAL A 117 -50.57 -1.52 7.87
N LEU A 118 -50.99 -0.44 7.23
CA LEU A 118 -52.15 -0.43 6.33
C LEU A 118 -51.93 -1.35 5.13
N GLY A 119 -50.74 -1.31 4.53
CA GLY A 119 -50.35 -2.24 3.47
C GLY A 119 -50.50 -3.70 3.92
N ARG A 120 -50.06 -4.04 5.13
CA ARG A 120 -50.16 -5.40 5.68
C ARG A 120 -51.61 -5.82 5.96
N ARG A 121 -52.44 -4.90 6.47
CA ARG A 121 -53.87 -5.14 6.66
C ARG A 121 -54.56 -5.39 5.31
N LEU A 122 -54.28 -4.56 4.30
CA LEU A 122 -54.79 -4.74 2.94
C LEU A 122 -54.35 -6.07 2.33
N GLN A 123 -53.08 -6.45 2.50
CA GLN A 123 -52.55 -7.74 2.09
C GLN A 123 -53.32 -8.90 2.75
N THR A 124 -53.59 -8.81 4.06
CA THR A 124 -54.34 -9.83 4.80
C THR A 124 -55.79 -9.93 4.31
N CYS A 125 -56.46 -8.79 4.10
CA CYS A 125 -57.80 -8.74 3.52
C CYS A 125 -57.83 -9.34 2.10
N PHE A 126 -56.82 -9.04 1.28
CA PHE A 126 -56.71 -9.54 -0.08
C PHE A 126 -56.54 -11.07 -0.13
N ILE A 127 -55.72 -11.63 0.78
CA ILE A 127 -55.53 -13.09 0.90
C ILE A 127 -56.84 -13.78 1.31
N ASN A 128 -57.63 -13.17 2.20
CA ASN A 128 -58.87 -13.73 2.72
C ASN A 128 -60.09 -13.51 1.81
N ALA A 129 -60.01 -12.63 0.81
CA ALA A 129 -61.12 -12.34 -0.09
C ALA A 129 -61.46 -13.53 -1.00
N ALA A 130 -62.75 -13.83 -1.15
CA ALA A 130 -63.24 -14.95 -1.97
C ALA A 130 -63.57 -14.53 -3.41
N LYS A 131 -64.05 -13.30 -3.63
CA LYS A 131 -64.49 -12.80 -4.95
C LYS A 131 -63.39 -12.05 -5.70
N GLY A 132 -63.43 -12.11 -7.03
CA GLY A 132 -62.47 -11.41 -7.90
C GLY A 132 -62.63 -9.89 -7.91
N GLU A 133 -63.86 -9.39 -7.96
CA GLU A 133 -64.13 -7.93 -7.98
C GLU A 133 -63.66 -7.24 -6.69
N GLU A 134 -63.90 -7.86 -5.53
CA GLU A 134 -63.41 -7.38 -4.23
C GLU A 134 -61.87 -7.39 -4.17
N LYS A 135 -61.22 -8.33 -4.86
CA LYS A 135 -59.75 -8.40 -4.96
C LYS A 135 -59.17 -7.27 -5.79
N ASP A 136 -59.81 -6.92 -6.90
CA ASP A 136 -59.36 -5.82 -7.77
C ASP A 136 -59.48 -4.47 -7.05
N GLU A 137 -60.55 -4.25 -6.29
CA GLU A 137 -60.70 -3.06 -5.46
C GLU A 137 -59.64 -2.97 -4.36
N LEU A 138 -59.38 -4.08 -3.66
CA LEU A 138 -58.33 -4.16 -2.62
C LEU A 138 -56.93 -3.93 -3.19
N LEU A 139 -56.63 -4.44 -4.39
CA LEU A 139 -55.37 -4.16 -5.08
C LEU A 139 -55.23 -2.69 -5.43
N ARG A 140 -56.30 -2.05 -5.89
CA ARG A 140 -56.29 -0.61 -6.18
C ARG A 140 -55.99 0.19 -4.92
N PHE A 141 -56.60 -0.16 -3.78
CA PHE A 141 -56.29 0.50 -2.50
C PHE A 141 -54.85 0.23 -2.06
N PHE A 142 -54.35 -0.99 -2.23
CA PHE A 142 -52.95 -1.33 -1.93
C PHE A 142 -51.98 -0.50 -2.76
N GLN A 143 -52.21 -0.37 -4.07
CA GLN A 143 -51.42 0.47 -4.97
C GLN A 143 -51.42 1.94 -4.52
N ILE A 144 -52.58 2.50 -4.16
CA ILE A 144 -52.66 3.87 -3.67
C ILE A 144 -51.82 4.06 -2.41
N VAL A 145 -51.85 3.11 -1.47
CA VAL A 145 -51.05 3.17 -0.24
C VAL A 145 -49.56 3.04 -0.54
N THR A 146 -49.15 2.11 -1.41
CA THR A 146 -47.73 1.95 -1.78
C THR A 146 -47.20 3.15 -2.57
N ASP A 147 -48.00 3.72 -3.47
CA ASP A 147 -47.65 4.91 -4.24
C ASP A 147 -47.52 6.14 -3.33
N SER A 148 -48.42 6.26 -2.34
CA SER A 148 -48.36 7.32 -1.33
C SER A 148 -47.11 7.17 -0.44
N LEU A 149 -46.75 5.95 -0.04
CA LEU A 149 -45.50 5.69 0.68
C LEU A 149 -44.29 6.04 -0.18
N PHE A 150 -44.29 5.63 -1.45
CA PHE A 150 -43.20 5.93 -2.38
C PHE A 150 -43.03 7.44 -2.61
N TRP A 151 -44.13 8.18 -2.76
CA TRP A 151 -44.11 9.64 -2.86
C TRP A 151 -43.49 10.29 -1.62
N LEU A 152 -43.84 9.79 -0.43
CA LEU A 152 -43.28 10.26 0.84
C LEU A 152 -41.76 10.02 0.92
N LEU A 153 -41.31 8.82 0.53
CA LEU A 153 -39.88 8.46 0.48
C LEU A 153 -39.09 9.30 -0.53
N GLY A 154 -39.70 9.61 -1.68
CA GLY A 154 -39.08 10.47 -2.69
C GLY A 154 -38.87 11.90 -2.20
N GLY A 155 -39.76 12.42 -1.35
CA GLY A 155 -39.60 13.72 -0.70
C GLY A 155 -38.63 13.70 0.49
N HIS A 156 -38.57 12.58 1.22
CA HIS A 156 -37.81 12.44 2.47
C HIS A 156 -36.96 11.17 2.46
N VAL A 157 -35.79 11.25 1.84
CA VAL A 157 -34.84 10.12 1.64
C VAL A 157 -34.43 9.46 2.97
N GLN A 158 -34.40 10.22 4.07
CA GLN A 158 -34.05 9.74 5.42
C GLN A 158 -34.97 8.60 5.90
N LEU A 159 -36.23 8.57 5.45
CA LEU A 159 -37.21 7.55 5.82
C LEU A 159 -36.94 6.18 5.18
N ILE A 160 -36.11 6.12 4.13
CA ILE A 160 -35.78 4.86 3.45
C ILE A 160 -35.19 3.85 4.44
N GLN A 161 -34.31 4.30 5.34
CA GLN A 161 -33.73 3.45 6.36
C GLN A 161 -34.80 2.89 7.31
N ASN A 162 -35.72 3.73 7.78
CA ASN A 162 -36.79 3.33 8.70
C ASN A 162 -37.72 2.31 8.06
N VAL A 163 -38.09 2.52 6.78
CA VAL A 163 -38.96 1.59 6.04
C VAL A 163 -38.28 0.25 5.80
N LEU A 164 -37.00 0.24 5.40
CA LEU A 164 -36.28 -1.01 5.13
C LEU A 164 -35.97 -1.81 6.40
N GLN A 165 -35.88 -1.14 7.56
CA GLN A 165 -35.71 -1.79 8.87
C GLN A 165 -37.03 -2.27 9.50
N SER A 166 -38.18 -1.84 8.99
CA SER A 166 -39.49 -2.21 9.55
C SER A 166 -39.84 -3.68 9.27
N ASP A 167 -40.24 -4.39 10.33
CA ASP A 167 -40.73 -5.78 10.23
C ASP A 167 -41.96 -5.88 9.32
N HIS A 168 -42.78 -4.83 9.25
CA HIS A 168 -43.96 -4.81 8.40
C HIS A 168 -43.60 -4.78 6.91
N PHE A 169 -42.51 -4.10 6.54
CA PHE A 169 -42.00 -4.13 5.17
C PHE A 169 -41.48 -5.52 4.79
N LEU A 170 -40.72 -6.17 5.69
CA LEU A 170 -40.25 -7.54 5.46
C LEU A 170 -41.43 -8.51 5.27
N HIS A 171 -42.50 -8.39 6.07
CA HIS A 171 -43.70 -9.20 5.90
C HIS A 171 -44.44 -8.94 4.58
N LEU A 172 -44.51 -7.69 4.14
CA LEU A 172 -45.05 -7.34 2.82
C LEU A 172 -44.25 -8.02 1.69
N LEU A 173 -42.92 -8.06 1.85
CA LEU A 173 -42.03 -8.74 0.91
C LEU A 173 -42.20 -10.26 0.93
N GLN A 174 -42.40 -10.88 2.09
CA GLN A 174 -42.58 -12.33 2.31
C GLN A 174 -43.91 -12.91 1.78
N THR A 175 -44.54 -12.28 0.79
CA THR A 175 -45.81 -12.73 0.21
C THR A 175 -45.65 -13.72 -0.93
N ASP A 176 -46.51 -14.75 -0.94
CA ASP A 176 -46.62 -15.69 -2.06
C ASP A 176 -47.50 -15.15 -3.19
N ASN A 177 -48.24 -14.07 -2.96
CA ASN A 177 -49.12 -13.51 -3.97
C ASN A 177 -48.34 -12.77 -5.06
N LEU A 178 -48.59 -13.14 -6.33
CA LEU A 178 -47.86 -12.59 -7.47
C LEU A 178 -48.04 -11.07 -7.65
N GLN A 179 -49.24 -10.53 -7.45
CA GLN A 179 -49.55 -9.11 -7.71
C GLN A 179 -48.99 -8.20 -6.61
N ILE A 180 -49.27 -8.56 -5.35
CA ILE A 180 -48.74 -7.82 -4.19
C ILE A 180 -47.21 -7.93 -4.16
N GLY A 181 -46.67 -9.13 -4.36
CA GLY A 181 -45.23 -9.37 -4.39
C GLY A 181 -44.53 -8.59 -5.49
N SER A 182 -45.13 -8.52 -6.70
CA SER A 182 -44.59 -7.69 -7.78
C SER A 182 -44.57 -6.21 -7.40
N THR A 183 -45.63 -5.69 -6.79
CA THR A 183 -45.75 -4.27 -6.39
C THR A 183 -44.73 -3.90 -5.30
N VAL A 184 -44.54 -4.77 -4.31
CA VAL A 184 -43.56 -4.54 -3.24
C VAL A 184 -42.12 -4.65 -3.77
N MET A 185 -41.85 -5.59 -4.68
CA MET A 185 -40.54 -5.75 -5.32
C MET A 185 -40.18 -4.56 -6.22
N THR A 186 -41.13 -4.02 -7.00
CA THR A 186 -40.90 -2.80 -7.79
C THR A 186 -40.71 -1.58 -6.90
N MET A 187 -41.45 -1.49 -5.78
CA MET A 187 -41.23 -0.44 -4.78
C MET A 187 -39.81 -0.52 -4.19
N LEU A 188 -39.34 -1.71 -3.79
CA LEU A 188 -37.97 -1.91 -3.32
C LEU A 188 -36.94 -1.52 -4.39
N GLN A 189 -37.19 -1.87 -5.64
CA GLN A 189 -36.30 -1.51 -6.76
C GLN A 189 -36.19 0.01 -6.91
N ASN A 190 -37.33 0.70 -6.86
CA ASN A 190 -37.36 2.16 -6.98
C ASN A 190 -36.71 2.85 -5.77
N ILE A 191 -36.91 2.34 -4.55
CA ILE A 191 -36.25 2.84 -3.33
C ILE A 191 -34.73 2.78 -3.48
N LEU A 192 -34.19 1.65 -3.93
CA LEU A 192 -32.75 1.47 -4.12
C LEU A 192 -32.19 2.32 -5.28
N GLN A 193 -33.02 2.69 -6.26
CA GLN A 193 -32.63 3.62 -7.32
C GLN A 193 -32.54 5.07 -6.83
N ILE A 194 -33.45 5.50 -5.93
CA ILE A 194 -33.47 6.84 -5.34
C ILE A 194 -32.24 7.05 -4.45
N ASN A 195 -31.92 6.08 -3.58
CA ASN A 195 -30.74 6.16 -2.73
C ASN A 195 -29.93 4.85 -2.72
N ARG A 196 -28.86 4.85 -3.50
CA ARG A 196 -27.94 3.71 -3.64
C ARG A 196 -27.07 3.45 -2.41
N GLY A 197 -27.03 4.34 -1.42
CA GLY A 197 -26.06 4.29 -0.31
C GLY A 197 -26.59 3.72 1.01
N ASP A 198 -27.91 3.74 1.24
CA ASP A 198 -28.48 3.45 2.57
C ASP A 198 -28.65 1.96 2.87
N LEU A 199 -28.47 1.08 1.88
CA LEU A 199 -28.66 -0.36 2.05
C LEU A 199 -27.64 -1.00 3.03
N LEU A 200 -26.42 -0.46 3.13
CA LEU A 200 -25.41 -0.90 4.10
C LEU A 200 -25.57 -0.31 5.50
N ARG A 201 -26.44 0.71 5.67
CA ARG A 201 -26.75 1.29 7.00
C ARG A 201 -27.80 0.47 7.77
N ILE A 202 -28.42 -0.49 7.09
CA ILE A 202 -29.42 -1.41 7.63
C ILE A 202 -28.74 -2.43 8.56
N GLU A 203 -29.46 -2.88 9.59
CA GLU A 203 -28.95 -3.95 10.46
C GLU A 203 -28.67 -5.21 9.63
N GLY A 204 -27.49 -5.81 9.82
CA GLY A 204 -27.06 -6.97 9.04
C GLY A 204 -28.11 -8.08 8.98
N LYS A 205 -28.82 -8.39 10.07
CA LYS A 205 -29.87 -9.42 10.08
C LYS A 205 -31.01 -9.11 9.12
N THR A 206 -31.56 -7.89 9.18
CA THR A 206 -32.64 -7.45 8.29
C THR A 206 -32.23 -7.42 6.83
N LEU A 207 -30.98 -7.02 6.53
CA LEU A 207 -30.42 -7.10 5.18
C LEU A 207 -30.36 -8.55 4.66
N HIS A 208 -29.93 -9.50 5.50
CA HIS A 208 -29.92 -10.91 5.12
C HIS A 208 -31.35 -11.43 4.88
N SER A 209 -32.33 -11.07 5.72
CA SER A 209 -33.72 -11.48 5.52
C SER A 209 -34.31 -10.95 4.21
N ILE A 210 -34.01 -9.70 3.83
CA ILE A 210 -34.42 -9.13 2.54
C ILE A 210 -33.73 -9.87 1.39
N LEU A 211 -32.41 -10.11 1.47
CA LEU A 211 -31.66 -10.85 0.46
C LEU A 211 -32.15 -12.29 0.31
N ASP A 212 -32.41 -12.98 1.42
CA ASP A 212 -32.94 -14.34 1.45
C ASP A 212 -34.30 -14.42 0.75
N GLU A 213 -35.20 -13.46 1.01
CA GLU A 213 -36.51 -13.42 0.38
C GLU A 213 -36.41 -13.11 -1.12
N VAL A 214 -35.56 -12.15 -1.53
CA VAL A 214 -35.34 -11.84 -2.96
C VAL A 214 -34.74 -13.04 -3.70
N VAL A 215 -33.76 -13.73 -3.09
CA VAL A 215 -33.15 -14.94 -3.64
C VAL A 215 -34.16 -16.09 -3.68
N PHE A 216 -35.00 -16.22 -2.65
CA PHE A 216 -36.08 -17.20 -2.62
C PHE A 216 -37.08 -16.97 -3.75
N LYS A 217 -37.54 -15.73 -3.96
CA LYS A 217 -38.43 -15.38 -5.09
C LYS A 217 -37.78 -15.61 -6.45
N LEU A 218 -36.47 -15.39 -6.58
CA LEU A 218 -35.73 -15.71 -7.80
C LEU A 218 -35.70 -17.22 -8.10
N LEU A 219 -35.52 -18.06 -7.06
CA LEU A 219 -35.32 -19.51 -7.18
C LEU A 219 -36.62 -20.31 -7.23
N SER A 220 -37.63 -19.88 -6.47
CA SER A 220 -38.83 -20.68 -6.17
C SER A 220 -40.06 -20.25 -6.98
N THR A 221 -40.11 -19.02 -7.49
CA THR A 221 -41.30 -18.49 -8.18
C THR A 221 -41.35 -18.91 -9.66
N SER A 222 -42.52 -19.34 -10.14
CA SER A 222 -42.75 -19.72 -11.54
C SER A 222 -42.89 -18.53 -12.49
N SER A 223 -43.41 -17.40 -11.99
CA SER A 223 -43.60 -16.16 -12.76
C SER A 223 -42.29 -15.59 -13.29
N SER A 224 -42.24 -15.32 -14.60
CA SER A 224 -41.07 -14.71 -15.25
C SER A 224 -40.85 -13.25 -14.82
N VAL A 225 -41.93 -12.51 -14.56
CA VAL A 225 -41.88 -11.09 -14.16
C VAL A 225 -41.18 -10.94 -12.82
N ILE A 226 -41.59 -11.73 -11.81
CA ILE A 226 -41.00 -11.67 -10.46
C ILE A 226 -39.53 -12.12 -10.50
N ARG A 227 -39.22 -13.15 -11.29
CA ARG A 227 -37.84 -13.61 -11.48
C ARG A 227 -36.95 -12.53 -12.12
N SER A 228 -37.43 -11.82 -13.14
CA SER A 228 -36.70 -10.70 -13.76
C SER A 228 -36.51 -9.54 -12.78
N THR A 229 -37.56 -9.14 -12.06
CA THR A 229 -37.45 -8.08 -11.04
C THR A 229 -36.48 -8.45 -9.92
N ALA A 230 -36.50 -9.70 -9.44
CA ALA A 230 -35.56 -10.20 -8.44
C ALA A 230 -34.12 -10.22 -8.95
N ALA A 231 -33.88 -10.63 -10.20
CA ALA A 231 -32.55 -10.59 -10.82
C ALA A 231 -32.04 -9.15 -10.97
N LYS A 232 -32.89 -8.22 -11.41
CA LYS A 232 -32.59 -6.78 -11.51
C LYS A 232 -32.25 -6.17 -10.15
N LEU A 233 -32.99 -6.53 -9.11
CA LEU A 233 -32.72 -6.11 -7.73
C LEU A 233 -31.36 -6.59 -7.24
N LEU A 234 -31.04 -7.88 -7.39
CA LEU A 234 -29.74 -8.42 -6.98
C LEU A 234 -28.58 -7.81 -7.77
N LEU A 235 -28.76 -7.56 -9.08
CA LEU A 235 -27.79 -6.80 -9.88
C LEU A 235 -27.57 -5.41 -9.31
N LEU A 236 -28.65 -4.66 -9.07
CA LEU A 236 -28.57 -3.30 -8.53
C LEU A 236 -27.88 -3.28 -7.16
N MET A 237 -28.18 -4.25 -6.28
CA MET A 237 -27.54 -4.38 -4.95
C MET A 237 -26.05 -4.76 -5.05
N THR A 238 -25.67 -5.57 -6.03
CA THR A 238 -24.27 -6.02 -6.21
C THR A 238 -23.40 -5.00 -6.93
N GLU A 239 -23.97 -4.21 -7.83
CA GLU A 239 -23.28 -3.09 -8.49
C GLU A 239 -23.04 -1.91 -7.54
N THR A 240 -23.98 -1.67 -6.62
CA THR A 240 -23.88 -0.58 -5.63
C THR A 240 -22.92 -0.90 -4.49
N HIS A 241 -22.87 -2.16 -4.03
CA HIS A 241 -22.06 -2.55 -2.88
C HIS A 241 -21.26 -3.83 -3.08
N GLN A 242 -19.92 -3.70 -3.03
CA GLN A 242 -19.00 -4.84 -3.13
C GLN A 242 -19.19 -5.86 -1.99
N GLU A 243 -19.60 -5.44 -0.81
CA GLU A 243 -19.82 -6.32 0.35
C GLU A 243 -20.97 -7.31 0.12
N ILE A 244 -22.07 -6.87 -0.50
CA ILE A 244 -23.20 -7.73 -0.86
C ILE A 244 -22.75 -8.75 -1.92
N LEU A 245 -21.94 -8.32 -2.87
CA LEU A 245 -21.35 -9.22 -3.87
C LEU A 245 -20.39 -10.24 -3.23
N ILE A 246 -19.61 -9.88 -2.21
CA ILE A 246 -18.81 -10.82 -1.43
C ILE A 246 -19.70 -11.78 -0.64
N LEU A 247 -20.79 -11.29 -0.03
CA LEU A 247 -21.75 -12.08 0.73
C LEU A 247 -22.43 -13.14 -0.15
N LEU A 248 -22.94 -12.74 -1.31
CA LEU A 248 -23.56 -13.62 -2.30
C LEU A 248 -22.55 -14.63 -2.90
N ARG A 249 -21.26 -14.26 -2.99
CA ARG A 249 -20.20 -15.14 -3.50
C ARG A 249 -19.71 -16.16 -2.47
N LEU A 250 -19.42 -15.74 -1.23
CA LEU A 250 -18.69 -16.55 -0.25
C LEU A 250 -19.60 -17.32 0.70
N SER A 251 -20.82 -16.84 0.95
CA SER A 251 -21.69 -17.50 1.91
C SER A 251 -22.18 -18.85 1.38
N ALA A 252 -22.23 -19.83 2.29
CA ALA A 252 -22.77 -21.15 1.95
C ALA A 252 -24.29 -21.11 1.69
N CYS A 253 -24.98 -20.08 2.17
CA CYS A 253 -26.42 -19.90 2.10
C CYS A 253 -26.93 -19.73 0.66
N TYR A 254 -26.16 -19.07 -0.21
CA TYR A 254 -26.58 -18.79 -1.59
C TYR A 254 -25.98 -19.72 -2.65
N LYS A 255 -25.53 -20.92 -2.27
CA LYS A 255 -25.03 -21.94 -3.22
C LYS A 255 -26.03 -22.26 -4.35
N GLY A 256 -27.34 -22.13 -4.09
CA GLY A 256 -28.40 -22.33 -5.07
C GLY A 256 -28.37 -21.37 -6.26
N LEU A 257 -27.81 -20.16 -6.10
CA LEU A 257 -27.64 -19.23 -7.22
C LEU A 257 -26.69 -19.77 -8.30
N ARG A 258 -25.75 -20.65 -7.92
CA ARG A 258 -24.80 -21.27 -8.86
C ARG A 258 -25.42 -22.41 -9.67
N SER A 259 -26.47 -23.07 -9.16
CA SER A 259 -27.14 -24.18 -9.85
C SER A 259 -28.14 -23.71 -10.91
N LEU A 260 -28.55 -22.43 -10.89
CA LEU A 260 -29.39 -21.78 -11.91
C LEU A 260 -28.75 -21.76 -13.31
N ARG A 261 -27.43 -21.98 -13.42
CA ARG A 261 -26.70 -22.05 -14.70
C ARG A 261 -27.26 -23.09 -15.67
N ASN A 262 -27.86 -24.17 -15.16
CA ASN A 262 -28.29 -25.31 -15.96
C ASN A 262 -29.78 -25.25 -16.37
N LYS A 263 -30.54 -24.23 -15.92
CA LYS A 263 -32.00 -24.12 -16.14
C LYS A 263 -32.38 -22.94 -17.05
N GLN A 264 -31.56 -22.63 -18.06
CA GLN A 264 -31.82 -21.51 -18.96
C GLN A 264 -32.95 -21.84 -19.94
N GLU A 265 -34.02 -21.04 -19.91
CA GLU A 265 -34.96 -20.92 -21.04
C GLU A 265 -34.42 -19.81 -21.96
N PRO A 266 -34.14 -20.10 -23.24
CA PRO A 266 -33.58 -19.11 -24.16
C PRO A 266 -34.67 -18.13 -24.64
N GLY A 267 -34.39 -16.82 -24.54
CA GLY A 267 -35.14 -15.77 -25.27
C GLY A 267 -35.89 -14.71 -24.45
N THR A 268 -35.87 -14.76 -23.12
CA THR A 268 -36.62 -13.81 -22.26
C THR A 268 -35.69 -12.75 -21.64
N GLU A 269 -36.14 -11.51 -21.39
CA GLU A 269 -35.36 -10.44 -20.71
C GLU A 269 -34.64 -10.95 -19.45
N PHE A 270 -35.34 -11.76 -18.66
CA PHE A 270 -34.82 -12.50 -17.50
C PHE A 270 -33.47 -13.20 -17.75
N SER A 271 -33.27 -13.80 -18.92
CA SER A 271 -32.05 -14.54 -19.27
C SER A 271 -30.83 -13.62 -19.42
N GLN A 272 -31.03 -12.36 -19.81
CA GLN A 272 -29.97 -11.36 -19.92
C GLN A 272 -29.54 -10.86 -18.55
N GLU A 273 -30.49 -10.49 -17.69
CA GLU A 273 -30.20 -10.00 -16.34
C GLU A 273 -29.60 -11.11 -15.47
N LEU A 274 -30.16 -12.32 -15.55
CA LEU A 274 -29.59 -13.50 -14.90
C LEU A 274 -28.20 -13.83 -15.46
N GLY A 275 -27.97 -13.66 -16.76
CA GLY A 275 -26.67 -13.83 -17.39
C GLY A 275 -25.61 -12.86 -16.86
N GLN A 276 -25.96 -11.58 -16.70
CA GLN A 276 -25.08 -10.57 -16.10
C GLN A 276 -24.81 -10.86 -14.62
N LEU A 277 -25.84 -11.22 -13.86
CA LEU A 277 -25.71 -11.57 -12.44
C LEU A 277 -24.80 -12.80 -12.28
N ILE A 278 -25.01 -13.81 -13.11
CA ILE A 278 -24.15 -14.99 -13.14
C ILE A 278 -22.74 -14.64 -13.62
N ALA A 279 -22.53 -13.71 -14.56
CA ALA A 279 -21.18 -13.29 -14.94
C ALA A 279 -20.44 -12.56 -13.80
N LEU A 280 -21.15 -11.80 -12.98
CA LEU A 280 -20.61 -11.16 -11.78
C LEU A 280 -20.39 -12.15 -10.63
N LEU A 281 -21.26 -13.15 -10.47
CA LEU A 281 -21.15 -14.18 -9.42
C LEU A 281 -20.21 -15.32 -9.81
N THR A 282 -20.09 -15.60 -11.11
CA THR A 282 -19.19 -16.60 -11.69
C THR A 282 -17.82 -15.98 -11.75
N PRO A 283 -16.88 -16.55 -11.02
CA PRO A 283 -15.66 -15.84 -10.84
C PRO A 283 -14.70 -16.05 -12.02
N LYS A 284 -13.89 -15.02 -12.31
CA LYS A 284 -12.57 -15.15 -12.97
C LYS A 284 -11.56 -15.96 -12.10
N VAL A 285 -12.04 -16.86 -11.22
CA VAL A 285 -11.32 -17.39 -10.03
C VAL A 285 -10.35 -18.53 -10.30
N TYR A 286 -10.35 -19.17 -11.46
CA TYR A 286 -9.29 -20.16 -11.68
C TYR A 286 -7.91 -19.49 -11.69
N GLN A 287 -7.79 -18.28 -12.24
CA GLN A 287 -6.52 -17.54 -12.22
C GLN A 287 -6.23 -16.92 -10.85
N GLU A 288 -7.17 -16.22 -10.21
CA GLU A 288 -6.88 -15.50 -8.95
C GLU A 288 -6.61 -16.43 -7.75
N VAL A 289 -7.30 -17.59 -7.64
CA VAL A 289 -7.03 -18.56 -6.56
C VAL A 289 -5.74 -19.33 -6.82
N GLU A 290 -5.41 -19.61 -8.08
CA GLU A 290 -4.14 -20.22 -8.44
C GLU A 290 -2.98 -19.24 -8.26
N GLU A 291 -3.16 -17.97 -8.60
CA GLU A 291 -2.21 -16.88 -8.32
C GLU A 291 -2.01 -16.66 -6.83
N GLN A 292 -3.06 -16.71 -6.00
CA GLN A 292 -2.92 -16.66 -4.54
C GLN A 292 -2.15 -17.87 -3.99
N LYS A 293 -2.39 -19.08 -4.51
CA LYS A 293 -1.61 -20.27 -4.14
C LYS A 293 -0.15 -20.17 -4.58
N LEU A 294 0.10 -19.68 -5.79
CA LEU A 294 1.45 -19.42 -6.32
C LEU A 294 2.16 -18.34 -5.51
N HIS A 295 1.44 -17.29 -5.11
CA HIS A 295 1.96 -16.23 -4.25
C HIS A 295 2.32 -16.75 -2.86
N GLN A 296 1.44 -17.55 -2.23
CA GLN A 296 1.73 -18.19 -0.94
C GLN A 296 2.93 -19.15 -1.03
N ALA A 297 3.02 -19.95 -2.10
CA ALA A 297 4.16 -20.81 -2.35
C ALA A 297 5.45 -20.01 -2.55
N ALA A 298 5.40 -18.92 -3.31
CA ALA A 298 6.53 -18.00 -3.50
C ALA A 298 6.96 -17.37 -2.17
N CYS A 299 6.03 -16.90 -1.33
CA CYS A 299 6.33 -16.36 -0.01
C CYS A 299 7.00 -17.41 0.90
N LEU A 300 6.52 -18.65 0.88
CA LEU A 300 7.13 -19.77 1.62
C LEU A 300 8.57 -20.05 1.17
N ILE A 301 8.79 -20.15 -0.14
CA ILE A 301 10.13 -20.36 -0.73
C ILE A 301 11.05 -19.19 -0.37
N GLN A 302 10.56 -17.95 -0.51
CA GLN A 302 11.30 -16.75 -0.16
C GLN A 302 11.64 -16.68 1.33
N ALA A 303 10.71 -17.04 2.22
CA ALA A 303 10.95 -17.09 3.66
C ALA A 303 12.02 -18.14 4.01
N TYR A 304 11.95 -19.33 3.42
CA TYR A 304 12.96 -20.37 3.58
C TYR A 304 14.33 -19.93 3.07
N TRP A 305 14.39 -19.30 1.89
CA TRP A 305 15.62 -18.80 1.30
C TRP A 305 16.24 -17.67 2.13
N LYS A 306 15.44 -16.67 2.53
CA LYS A 306 15.88 -15.58 3.43
C LYS A 306 16.41 -16.15 4.75
N GLY A 307 15.70 -17.12 5.34
CA GLY A 307 16.14 -17.82 6.54
C GLY A 307 17.46 -18.58 6.35
N PHE A 308 17.61 -19.30 5.24
CA PHE A 308 18.86 -19.98 4.89
C PHE A 308 20.02 -18.99 4.71
N GLN A 309 19.79 -17.88 4.01
CA GLN A 309 20.79 -16.84 3.77
C GLN A 309 21.24 -16.20 5.09
N THR A 310 20.32 -15.89 6.00
CA THR A 310 20.62 -15.37 7.33
C THR A 310 21.41 -16.37 8.16
N ARG A 311 21.00 -17.64 8.20
CA ARG A 311 21.74 -18.71 8.89
C ARG A 311 23.15 -18.90 8.32
N LYS A 312 23.32 -18.79 7.00
CA LYS A 312 24.63 -18.85 6.34
C LYS A 312 25.53 -17.66 6.70
N ARG A 313 24.97 -16.46 6.83
CA ARG A 313 25.69 -15.26 7.32
C ARG A 313 26.08 -15.41 8.78
N LEU A 314 25.16 -15.85 9.64
CA LEU A 314 25.41 -16.09 11.06
C LEU A 314 26.50 -17.14 11.28
N LYS A 315 26.52 -18.23 10.49
CA LYS A 315 27.62 -19.22 10.55
C LYS A 315 28.99 -18.63 10.23
N LYS A 316 29.08 -17.54 9.44
CA LYS A 316 30.35 -16.87 9.11
C LYS A 316 30.78 -15.84 10.16
N LEU A 317 29.85 -15.32 10.98
CA LEU A 317 30.14 -14.30 11.98
C LEU A 317 31.20 -14.73 13.01
N PRO A 318 31.15 -15.94 13.59
CA PRO A 318 32.17 -16.40 14.53
C PRO A 318 33.58 -16.38 13.93
N SER A 319 33.74 -16.74 12.66
CA SER A 319 35.05 -16.70 11.99
C SER A 319 35.60 -15.28 11.85
N ALA A 320 34.73 -14.32 11.51
CA ALA A 320 35.11 -12.91 11.44
C ALA A 320 35.52 -12.37 12.82
N VAL A 321 34.73 -12.68 13.86
CA VAL A 321 35.02 -12.29 15.24
C VAL A 321 36.33 -12.92 15.74
N ILE A 322 36.55 -14.21 15.49
CA ILE A 322 37.80 -14.91 15.84
C ILE A 322 39.00 -14.26 15.12
N THR A 323 38.84 -13.88 13.86
CA THR A 323 39.91 -13.22 13.10
C THR A 323 40.25 -11.85 13.69
N LEU A 324 39.24 -11.08 14.08
CA LEU A 324 39.42 -9.78 14.75
C LEU A 324 40.05 -9.95 16.14
N GLN A 325 39.58 -10.90 16.94
CA GLN A 325 40.17 -11.20 18.25
C GLN A 325 41.63 -11.64 18.12
N ARG A 326 41.96 -12.48 17.12
CA ARG A 326 43.35 -12.89 16.83
C ARG A 326 44.22 -11.70 16.42
N SER A 327 43.73 -10.83 15.54
CA SER A 327 44.48 -9.65 15.09
C SER A 327 44.71 -8.67 16.25
N PHE A 328 43.70 -8.45 17.10
CA PHE A 328 43.82 -7.63 18.30
C PHE A 328 44.84 -8.20 19.29
N ARG A 329 44.74 -9.49 19.62
CA ARG A 329 45.70 -10.18 20.50
C ARG A 329 47.13 -10.09 19.94
N SER A 330 47.31 -10.32 18.64
CA SER A 330 48.61 -10.18 17.97
C SER A 330 49.15 -8.75 18.04
N LYS A 331 48.31 -7.73 17.78
CA LYS A 331 48.68 -6.31 17.86
C LYS A 331 49.12 -5.95 19.29
N ARG A 332 48.35 -6.36 20.29
CA ARG A 332 48.67 -6.15 21.71
C ARG A 332 49.98 -6.81 22.10
N SER A 333 50.22 -8.07 21.70
CA SER A 333 51.50 -8.75 21.96
C SER A 333 52.68 -8.07 21.28
N LYS A 334 52.52 -7.60 20.03
CA LYS A 334 53.58 -6.84 19.33
C LYS A 334 53.91 -5.52 20.01
N ILE A 335 52.90 -4.78 20.49
CA ILE A 335 53.10 -3.53 21.23
C ILE A 335 53.86 -3.80 22.53
N LEU A 336 53.44 -4.79 23.31
CA LEU A 336 54.12 -5.18 24.55
C LEU A 336 55.58 -5.60 24.30
N LEU A 337 55.83 -6.38 23.25
CA LEU A 337 57.18 -6.79 22.88
C LEU A 337 58.05 -5.59 22.48
N LYS A 338 57.51 -4.62 21.74
CA LYS A 338 58.23 -3.39 21.38
C LYS A 338 58.59 -2.58 22.62
N LEU A 339 57.65 -2.40 23.56
CA LEU A 339 57.90 -1.69 24.82
C LEU A 339 58.98 -2.39 25.65
N LYS A 340 58.93 -3.72 25.76
CA LYS A 340 59.98 -4.49 26.45
C LYS A 340 61.34 -4.31 25.79
N ARG A 341 61.42 -4.40 24.46
CA ARG A 341 62.66 -4.18 23.71
C ARG A 341 63.21 -2.77 23.89
N GLN A 342 62.35 -1.75 23.86
CA GLN A 342 62.75 -0.36 24.10
C GLN A 342 63.36 -0.21 25.49
N LYS A 343 62.69 -0.75 26.51
CA LYS A 343 63.21 -0.73 27.89
C LYS A 343 64.55 -1.47 28.00
N GLU A 344 64.66 -2.67 27.42
CA GLU A 344 65.92 -3.42 27.39
C GLU A 344 67.04 -2.67 26.64
N GLU A 345 66.72 -1.97 25.57
CA GLU A 345 67.67 -1.14 24.83
C GLU A 345 68.12 0.08 25.64
N GLU A 346 67.21 0.76 26.33
CA GLU A 346 67.50 1.86 27.25
C GLU A 346 68.39 1.40 28.41
N ASP A 347 68.03 0.29 29.05
CA ASP A 347 68.81 -0.32 30.13
C ASP A 347 70.23 -0.68 29.66
N ARG A 348 70.36 -1.29 28.46
CA ARG A 348 71.67 -1.59 27.85
C ARG A 348 72.46 -0.33 27.54
N ARG A 349 71.83 0.72 27.01
CA ARG A 349 72.51 2.00 26.76
C ARG A 349 73.04 2.60 28.05
N LEU A 350 72.22 2.61 29.11
CA LEU A 350 72.61 3.10 30.43
C LEU A 350 73.79 2.28 30.99
N GLN A 351 73.73 0.96 30.91
CA GLN A 351 74.83 0.08 31.32
C GLN A 351 76.12 0.36 30.54
N LEU A 352 76.04 0.52 29.21
CA LEU A 352 77.21 0.87 28.38
C LEU A 352 77.77 2.25 28.75
N HIS A 353 76.93 3.24 29.03
CA HIS A 353 77.37 4.56 29.50
C HIS A 353 78.12 4.45 30.83
N ILE A 354 77.58 3.71 31.80
CA ILE A 354 78.22 3.47 33.10
C ILE A 354 79.54 2.72 32.92
N GLN A 355 79.57 1.66 32.10
CA GLN A 355 80.79 0.90 31.81
C GLN A 355 81.86 1.78 31.16
N ARG A 356 81.49 2.62 30.17
CA ARG A 356 82.40 3.57 29.54
C ARG A 356 82.95 4.58 30.55
N GLN A 357 82.10 5.13 31.42
CA GLN A 357 82.54 6.06 32.47
C GLN A 357 83.52 5.39 33.44
N ARG A 358 83.22 4.17 33.90
CA ARG A 358 84.11 3.39 34.77
C ARG A 358 85.45 3.10 34.07
N ALA A 359 85.42 2.64 32.82
CA ALA A 359 86.62 2.37 32.04
C ALA A 359 87.45 3.64 31.81
N MET A 360 86.81 4.79 31.55
CA MET A 360 87.50 6.08 31.44
C MET A 360 88.15 6.50 32.75
N ARG A 361 87.47 6.33 33.89
CA ARG A 361 88.04 6.62 35.22
C ARG A 361 89.26 5.74 35.49
N LEU A 362 89.10 4.42 35.36
CA LEU A 362 90.19 3.45 35.55
C LEU A 362 91.37 3.72 34.62
N SER A 363 91.12 4.04 33.35
CA SER A 363 92.20 4.38 32.40
C SER A 363 92.92 5.67 32.78
N ARG A 364 92.21 6.67 33.32
CA ARG A 364 92.82 7.92 33.81
C ARG A 364 93.64 7.67 35.08
N GLU A 365 93.12 6.89 36.02
CA GLU A 365 93.83 6.48 37.24
C GLU A 365 95.11 5.71 36.92
N LEU A 366 95.04 4.70 36.04
CA LEU A 366 96.20 3.96 35.54
C LEU A 366 97.24 4.87 34.88
N ARG A 367 96.79 5.85 34.08
CA ARG A 367 97.68 6.82 33.44
C ARG A 367 98.36 7.74 34.46
N LEU A 368 97.62 8.23 35.46
CA LEU A 368 98.16 9.06 36.53
C LEU A 368 99.19 8.29 37.35
N SER A 369 98.86 7.07 37.78
CA SER A 369 99.79 6.19 38.51
C SER A 369 101.04 5.87 37.69
N MET A 370 100.91 5.63 36.38
CA MET A 370 102.07 5.46 35.51
C MET A 370 102.92 6.74 35.44
N LEU A 371 102.32 7.92 35.31
CA LEU A 371 103.04 9.19 35.29
C LEU A 371 103.73 9.51 36.62
N GLU A 372 103.18 9.06 37.75
CA GLU A 372 103.83 9.16 39.08
C GLU A 372 105.12 8.32 39.18
N ILE A 373 105.19 7.20 38.45
CA ILE A 373 106.33 6.25 38.51
C ILE A 373 107.40 6.55 37.44
N VAL A 374 107.02 7.13 36.30
CA VAL A 374 107.93 7.35 35.15
C VAL A 374 108.75 8.63 35.32
N HIS A 375 110.07 8.53 35.10
CA HIS A 375 110.97 9.68 35.16
C HIS A 375 110.66 10.74 34.07
N PRO A 376 110.65 12.06 34.38
CA PRO A 376 110.23 13.11 33.45
C PRO A 376 110.88 13.09 32.05
N GLY A 377 112.16 12.70 31.96
CA GLY A 377 112.88 12.58 30.69
C GLY A 377 112.43 11.43 29.77
N GLN A 378 111.68 10.44 30.29
CA GLN A 378 111.20 9.27 29.52
C GLN A 378 109.73 9.38 29.10
N VAL A 379 108.98 10.35 29.66
CA VAL A 379 107.56 10.58 29.36
C VAL A 379 107.34 10.88 27.87
N GLU A 380 108.23 11.68 27.28
CA GLU A 380 108.15 12.07 25.86
C GLU A 380 108.30 10.88 24.90
N LYS A 381 109.22 9.95 25.20
CA LYS A 381 109.38 8.73 24.40
C LYS A 381 108.12 7.86 24.46
N HIS A 382 107.55 7.71 25.65
CA HIS A 382 106.33 6.93 25.85
C HIS A 382 105.12 7.56 25.13
N ASN A 383 104.98 8.89 25.16
CA ASN A 383 103.92 9.60 24.44
C ASN A 383 104.01 9.36 22.93
N ARG A 384 105.21 9.40 22.34
CA ARG A 384 105.41 9.08 20.91
C ARG A 384 104.99 7.67 20.56
N GLU A 385 105.33 6.67 21.39
CA GLU A 385 104.88 5.29 21.17
C GLU A 385 103.34 5.15 21.22
N ILE A 386 102.65 5.91 22.08
CA ILE A 386 101.19 5.95 22.12
C ILE A 386 100.62 6.63 20.87
N GLU A 387 101.23 7.71 20.41
CA GLU A 387 100.81 8.43 19.20
C GLU A 387 100.93 7.53 17.97
N GLU A 388 102.04 6.81 17.81
CA GLU A 388 102.24 5.84 16.74
C GLU A 388 101.19 4.72 16.77
N LYS A 389 100.96 4.12 17.94
CA LYS A 389 99.92 3.08 18.12
C LYS A 389 98.53 3.63 17.80
N SER A 390 98.24 4.87 18.22
CA SER A 390 96.96 5.54 17.96
C SER A 390 96.78 5.82 16.46
N ALA A 391 97.82 6.29 15.78
CA ALA A 391 97.82 6.50 14.33
C ALA A 391 97.53 5.20 13.58
N LEU A 392 98.16 4.09 13.97
CA LEU A 392 97.90 2.77 13.37
C LEU A 392 96.43 2.33 13.55
N ILE A 393 95.85 2.56 14.73
CA ILE A 393 94.43 2.23 15.00
C ILE A 393 93.51 3.09 14.13
N ILE A 394 93.74 4.41 14.07
CA ILE A 394 92.95 5.34 13.25
C ILE A 394 93.04 4.95 11.78
N GLN A 395 94.25 4.70 11.27
CA GLN A 395 94.47 4.28 9.89
C GLN A 395 93.77 2.95 9.58
N LYS A 396 93.84 1.96 10.49
CA LYS A 396 93.12 0.68 10.35
C LYS A 396 91.61 0.90 10.27
N HIS A 397 91.03 1.71 11.17
CA HIS A 397 89.60 2.02 11.15
C HIS A 397 89.18 2.78 9.89
N TRP A 398 90.02 3.70 9.40
CA TRP A 398 89.77 4.45 8.18
C TRP A 398 89.78 3.56 6.94
N ARG A 399 90.77 2.67 6.79
CA ARG A 399 90.80 1.65 5.72
C ARG A 399 89.52 0.81 5.75
N GLY A 400 89.09 0.36 6.93
CA GLY A 400 87.83 -0.36 7.08
C GLY A 400 86.58 0.48 6.76
N TYR A 401 86.56 1.77 7.11
CA TYR A 401 85.45 2.67 6.77
C TYR A 401 85.34 2.88 5.26
N ARG A 402 86.47 3.06 4.58
CA ARG A 402 86.54 3.20 3.12
C ARG A 402 85.90 2.00 2.41
N GLU A 403 86.29 0.78 2.78
CA GLU A 403 85.70 -0.43 2.21
C GLU A 403 84.20 -0.54 2.47
N ARG A 404 83.75 -0.23 3.70
CA ARG A 404 82.31 -0.20 4.03
C ARG A 404 81.55 0.86 3.24
N LYS A 405 82.17 2.01 2.94
CA LYS A 405 81.57 3.07 2.13
C LYS A 405 81.39 2.60 0.68
N ILE A 406 82.42 1.99 0.09
CA ILE A 406 82.37 1.40 -1.26
C ILE A 406 81.29 0.32 -1.31
N PHE A 407 81.27 -0.60 -0.34
CA PHE A 407 80.23 -1.63 -0.29
C PHE A 407 78.82 -1.04 -0.12
N ARG A 408 78.64 0.00 0.69
CA ARG A 408 77.34 0.70 0.81
C ARG A 408 76.89 1.33 -0.50
N GLN A 409 77.82 1.84 -1.31
CA GLN A 409 77.52 2.36 -2.66
C GLN A 409 77.13 1.24 -3.63
N GLN A 410 77.73 0.06 -3.53
CA GLN A 410 77.41 -1.12 -4.36
C GLN A 410 76.18 -1.90 -3.88
N ARG A 411 75.71 -1.66 -2.65
CA ARG A 411 74.60 -2.41 -2.05
C ARG A 411 73.26 -2.25 -2.79
N PRO A 412 72.85 -1.06 -3.28
CA PRO A 412 71.62 -0.90 -4.04
C PRO A 412 71.60 -1.78 -5.29
N SER A 413 72.66 -1.74 -6.11
CA SER A 413 72.75 -2.55 -7.34
C SER A 413 72.72 -4.06 -7.06
N LEU A 414 73.39 -4.52 -6.00
CA LEU A 414 73.30 -5.91 -5.55
C LEU A 414 71.89 -6.30 -5.07
N THR A 415 71.16 -5.35 -4.48
CA THR A 415 69.79 -5.57 -4.01
C THR A 415 68.82 -5.63 -5.18
N GLU A 416 68.96 -4.72 -6.15
CA GLU A 416 68.22 -4.71 -7.41
C GLU A 416 68.45 -6.00 -8.20
N TYR A 417 69.71 -6.44 -8.33
CA TYR A 417 70.04 -7.70 -8.98
C TYR A 417 69.39 -8.90 -8.27
N LYS A 418 69.47 -8.98 -6.94
CA LYS A 418 68.80 -10.04 -6.17
C LYS A 418 67.28 -9.98 -6.30
N ALA A 419 66.69 -8.80 -6.35
CA ALA A 419 65.26 -8.62 -6.58
C ALA A 419 64.86 -9.08 -7.99
N ALA A 420 65.63 -8.70 -9.01
CA ALA A 420 65.44 -9.12 -10.40
C ALA A 420 65.50 -10.65 -10.55
N VAL A 421 66.52 -11.30 -9.96
CA VAL A 421 66.62 -12.77 -9.94
C VAL A 421 65.41 -13.41 -9.24
N THR A 422 64.93 -12.79 -8.17
CA THR A 422 63.75 -13.27 -7.43
C THR A 422 62.48 -13.19 -8.29
N LEU A 423 62.28 -12.06 -8.97
CA LEU A 423 61.18 -11.84 -9.90
C LEU A 423 61.25 -12.82 -11.09
N GLN A 424 62.42 -12.96 -11.72
CA GLN A 424 62.64 -13.91 -12.81
C GLN A 424 62.27 -15.34 -12.39
N ARG A 425 62.72 -15.79 -11.20
CA ARG A 425 62.36 -17.10 -10.66
C ARG A 425 60.86 -17.25 -10.41
N ALA A 426 60.19 -16.20 -9.91
CA ALA A 426 58.75 -16.22 -9.70
C ALA A 426 57.98 -16.31 -11.03
N THR A 427 58.38 -15.54 -12.04
CA THR A 427 57.80 -15.56 -13.39
C THR A 427 57.98 -16.93 -14.05
N LEU A 428 59.17 -17.53 -13.97
CA LEU A 428 59.41 -18.88 -14.49
C LEU A 428 58.51 -19.92 -13.81
N LYS A 429 58.31 -19.84 -12.49
CA LYS A 429 57.37 -20.70 -11.76
C LYS A 429 55.92 -20.48 -12.20
N PHE A 430 55.51 -19.23 -12.41
CA PHE A 430 54.18 -18.89 -12.90
C PHE A 430 53.95 -19.44 -14.32
N LEU A 431 54.90 -19.26 -15.23
CA LEU A 431 54.84 -19.78 -16.59
C LEU A 431 54.77 -21.31 -16.58
N ALA A 432 55.58 -21.99 -15.76
CA ALA A 432 55.49 -23.44 -15.58
C ALA A 432 54.10 -23.89 -15.08
N LYS A 433 53.47 -23.12 -14.18
CA LYS A 433 52.10 -23.38 -13.71
C LYS A 433 51.07 -23.17 -14.83
N CYS A 434 51.22 -22.13 -15.64
CA CYS A 434 50.39 -21.89 -16.82
C CYS A 434 50.54 -22.99 -17.87
N HIS A 435 51.77 -23.45 -18.14
CA HIS A 435 52.01 -24.59 -19.03
C HIS A 435 51.38 -25.89 -18.50
N LYS A 436 51.46 -26.16 -17.20
CA LYS A 436 50.75 -27.31 -16.59
C LYS A 436 49.24 -27.20 -16.73
N LYS A 437 48.66 -26.01 -16.51
CA LYS A 437 47.22 -25.76 -16.77
C LYS A 437 46.86 -25.97 -18.23
N LYS A 438 47.66 -25.46 -19.17
CA LYS A 438 47.47 -25.71 -20.61
C LYS A 438 47.62 -27.19 -20.98
N LYS A 439 48.47 -27.96 -20.31
CA LYS A 439 48.55 -29.43 -20.51
C LYS A 439 47.31 -30.17 -19.99
N LEU A 440 46.66 -29.69 -18.92
CA LEU A 440 45.36 -30.22 -18.47
C LEU A 440 44.24 -29.92 -19.47
N PHE A 441 44.35 -28.80 -20.19
CA PHE A 441 43.51 -28.44 -21.34
C PHE A 441 44.26 -28.72 -22.66
N ALA A 442 44.80 -29.93 -22.80
CA ALA A 442 45.16 -30.39 -24.14
C ALA A 442 43.92 -30.24 -25.06
N PRO A 443 44.08 -29.91 -26.35
CA PRO A 443 42.99 -30.02 -27.30
C PRO A 443 42.40 -31.42 -27.13
N TRP A 444 41.10 -31.49 -26.87
CA TRP A 444 40.36 -32.74 -26.66
C TRP A 444 40.87 -33.80 -27.65
N GLN A 445 41.69 -34.73 -27.19
CA GLN A 445 41.93 -35.98 -27.91
C GLN A 445 40.63 -36.75 -27.70
N GLY A 446 39.78 -36.76 -28.73
CA GLY A 446 38.45 -37.33 -28.68
C GLY A 446 38.46 -38.66 -27.93
N LEU A 447 37.47 -38.86 -27.05
CA LEU A 447 37.21 -40.14 -26.41
C LEU A 447 37.36 -41.26 -27.45
N GLN A 448 38.31 -42.18 -27.23
CA GLN A 448 38.68 -43.26 -28.14
C GLN A 448 37.50 -44.17 -28.56
N ASP A 449 36.36 -44.05 -27.88
CA ASP A 449 35.19 -44.93 -28.01
C ASP A 449 34.00 -44.32 -28.75
N LEU A 450 34.10 -43.10 -29.28
CA LEU A 450 33.09 -42.50 -30.16
C LEU A 450 33.37 -42.82 -31.64
N THR A 451 33.61 -44.10 -31.94
CA THR A 451 33.57 -44.59 -33.33
C THR A 451 32.14 -44.49 -33.86
N ASP A 452 31.96 -44.29 -35.17
CA ASP A 452 30.60 -44.20 -35.77
C ASP A 452 29.75 -45.44 -35.47
N ALA A 453 30.38 -46.61 -35.31
CA ALA A 453 29.72 -47.83 -34.84
C ALA A 453 29.09 -47.69 -33.44
N ARG A 454 29.72 -46.96 -32.51
CA ARG A 454 29.17 -46.69 -31.18
C ARG A 454 28.07 -45.64 -31.23
N ARG A 455 28.20 -44.63 -32.10
CA ARG A 455 27.12 -43.66 -32.37
C ARG A 455 25.86 -44.36 -32.86
N VAL A 456 25.99 -45.29 -33.80
CA VAL A 456 24.87 -46.09 -34.32
C VAL A 456 24.26 -46.98 -33.24
N LYS A 457 25.08 -47.65 -32.41
CA LYS A 457 24.58 -48.42 -31.26
C LYS A 457 23.80 -47.56 -30.26
N LEU A 458 24.30 -46.37 -29.94
CA LEU A 458 23.62 -45.45 -29.03
C LEU A 458 22.32 -44.92 -29.64
N LYS A 459 22.30 -44.63 -30.96
CA LYS A 459 21.05 -44.31 -31.68
C LYS A 459 20.05 -45.45 -31.59
N GLN A 460 20.47 -46.69 -31.87
CA GLN A 460 19.61 -47.87 -31.73
C GLN A 460 19.08 -48.04 -30.30
N GLN A 461 19.90 -47.79 -29.28
CA GLN A 461 19.44 -47.83 -27.88
C GLN A 461 18.40 -46.76 -27.55
N VAL A 462 18.54 -45.57 -28.14
CA VAL A 462 17.55 -44.48 -28.01
C VAL A 462 16.28 -44.82 -28.78
N ASP A 463 16.39 -45.34 -29.99
CA ASP A 463 15.26 -45.73 -30.83
C ASP A 463 14.47 -46.89 -30.20
N ASP A 464 15.15 -47.91 -29.66
CA ASP A 464 14.53 -49.01 -28.89
C ASP A 464 13.81 -48.49 -27.65
N TYR A 465 14.37 -47.49 -26.97
CA TYR A 465 13.76 -46.89 -25.79
C TYR A 465 12.52 -46.06 -26.16
N LEU A 466 12.58 -45.28 -27.25
CA LEU A 466 11.45 -44.51 -27.79
C LEU A 466 10.32 -45.43 -28.25
N GLN A 467 10.63 -46.59 -28.84
CA GLN A 467 9.62 -47.59 -29.21
C GLN A 467 8.94 -48.22 -27.99
N ARG A 468 9.69 -48.45 -26.90
CA ARG A 468 9.14 -48.99 -25.63
C ARG A 468 8.36 -47.94 -24.85
N HIS A 469 8.64 -46.66 -25.06
CA HIS A 469 8.01 -45.54 -24.37
C HIS A 469 7.52 -44.48 -25.37
N PRO A 470 6.43 -44.76 -26.11
CA PRO A 470 5.83 -43.79 -27.01
C PRO A 470 5.30 -42.61 -26.18
N SER A 471 5.98 -41.49 -26.25
CA SER A 471 5.51 -40.22 -25.71
C SER A 471 4.43 -39.66 -26.64
N SER A 472 3.49 -38.88 -26.09
CA SER A 472 2.51 -38.15 -26.88
C SER A 472 3.26 -37.34 -27.94
N GLN A 473 3.12 -37.72 -29.22
CA GLN A 473 3.86 -37.09 -30.31
C GLN A 473 3.39 -35.64 -30.45
N MET A 474 4.16 -34.72 -29.89
CA MET A 474 4.12 -33.34 -30.37
C MET A 474 4.55 -33.35 -31.83
N SER A 475 3.75 -32.72 -32.70
CA SER A 475 4.08 -32.67 -34.12
C SER A 475 5.43 -31.95 -34.32
N ASP A 476 6.15 -32.34 -35.35
CA ASP A 476 7.47 -31.78 -35.65
C ASP A 476 7.40 -30.24 -35.88
N VAL A 477 6.23 -29.77 -36.30
CA VAL A 477 5.90 -28.35 -36.46
C VAL A 477 5.76 -27.67 -35.10
N THR A 478 5.00 -28.26 -34.16
CA THR A 478 4.81 -27.65 -32.83
C THR A 478 6.09 -27.66 -31.99
N SER A 479 6.97 -28.64 -32.19
CA SER A 479 8.30 -28.67 -31.57
C SER A 479 9.20 -27.52 -32.06
N ARG A 480 9.19 -27.25 -33.37
CA ARG A 480 9.94 -26.13 -33.97
C ARG A 480 9.39 -24.78 -33.53
N GLU A 481 8.07 -24.64 -33.47
CA GLU A 481 7.40 -23.44 -32.96
C GLU A 481 7.72 -23.19 -31.48
N LEU A 482 7.71 -24.23 -30.63
CA LEU A 482 8.14 -24.08 -29.24
C LEU A 482 9.61 -23.68 -29.13
N HIS A 483 10.47 -24.22 -29.99
CA HIS A 483 11.89 -23.86 -30.00
C HIS A 483 12.10 -22.41 -30.40
N SER A 484 11.39 -21.92 -31.44
CA SER A 484 11.46 -20.50 -31.83
C SER A 484 10.91 -19.59 -30.74
N GLN A 485 9.77 -19.94 -30.13
CA GLN A 485 9.21 -19.19 -29.01
C GLN A 485 10.17 -19.14 -27.81
N ALA A 486 10.83 -20.25 -27.47
CA ALA A 486 11.82 -20.29 -26.39
C ALA A 486 13.05 -19.42 -26.71
N GLN A 487 13.50 -19.41 -27.97
CA GLN A 487 14.60 -18.53 -28.41
C GLN A 487 14.20 -17.05 -28.35
N GLU A 488 13.00 -16.69 -28.78
CA GLU A 488 12.47 -15.32 -28.69
C GLU A 488 12.36 -14.86 -27.23
N GLN A 489 11.82 -15.70 -26.35
CA GLN A 489 11.73 -15.41 -24.91
C GLN A 489 13.13 -15.20 -24.29
N LEU A 490 14.10 -16.02 -24.67
CA LEU A 490 15.48 -15.86 -24.23
C LEU A 490 16.10 -14.55 -24.72
N GLN A 491 15.86 -14.18 -25.97
CA GLN A 491 16.32 -12.89 -26.52
C GLN A 491 15.70 -11.71 -25.78
N HIS A 492 14.39 -11.74 -25.53
CA HIS A 492 13.70 -10.72 -24.74
C HIS A 492 14.30 -10.60 -23.33
N TYR A 493 14.56 -11.73 -22.67
CA TYR A 493 15.20 -11.75 -21.35
C TYR A 493 16.60 -11.14 -21.37
N LEU A 494 17.43 -11.50 -22.35
CA LEU A 494 18.78 -10.97 -22.49
C LEU A 494 18.78 -9.46 -22.78
N MET A 495 17.84 -8.98 -23.59
CA MET A 495 17.68 -7.54 -23.85
C MET A 495 17.22 -6.78 -22.61
N GLY A 496 16.26 -7.32 -21.85
CA GLY A 496 15.82 -6.75 -20.58
C GLY A 496 16.96 -6.65 -19.56
N ARG A 497 17.78 -7.70 -19.46
CA ARG A 497 18.94 -7.73 -18.56
C ARG A 497 19.95 -6.62 -18.85
N VAL A 498 20.23 -6.32 -20.13
CA VAL A 498 21.15 -5.23 -20.50
C VAL A 498 20.60 -3.86 -20.06
N LEU A 499 19.29 -3.65 -20.16
CA LEU A 499 18.65 -2.42 -19.68
C LEU A 499 18.72 -2.31 -18.15
N GLU A 500 18.45 -3.41 -17.43
CA GLU A 500 18.59 -3.47 -15.98
C GLU A 500 20.01 -3.20 -15.52
N GLU A 501 21.02 -3.78 -16.18
CA GLU A 501 22.43 -3.56 -15.88
C GLU A 501 22.82 -2.08 -16.09
N ARG A 502 22.33 -1.42 -17.15
CA ARG A 502 22.53 0.03 -17.35
C ARG A 502 21.85 0.87 -16.28
N ALA A 503 20.62 0.54 -15.91
CA ALA A 503 19.90 1.23 -14.85
C ALA A 503 20.62 1.06 -13.49
N GLN A 504 21.18 -0.12 -13.24
CA GLN A 504 21.95 -0.40 -12.03
C GLN A 504 23.26 0.39 -12.00
N GLN A 505 24.03 0.42 -13.11
CA GLN A 505 25.22 1.25 -13.23
C GLN A 505 24.92 2.74 -13.02
N HIS A 506 23.78 3.22 -13.54
CA HIS A 506 23.35 4.59 -13.33
C HIS A 506 23.05 4.88 -11.85
N ARG A 507 22.33 3.99 -11.16
CA ARG A 507 22.09 4.11 -9.71
C ARG A 507 23.39 4.11 -8.91
N GLU A 508 24.33 3.23 -9.24
CA GLU A 508 25.63 3.15 -8.57
C GLU A 508 26.46 4.42 -8.77
N ALA A 509 26.47 4.98 -9.99
CA ALA A 509 27.12 6.26 -10.27
C ALA A 509 26.48 7.41 -9.48
N LEU A 510 25.14 7.44 -9.40
CA LEU A 510 24.40 8.45 -8.64
C LEU A 510 24.68 8.34 -7.14
N MET A 511 24.73 7.12 -6.59
CA MET A 511 25.10 6.90 -5.19
C MET A 511 26.54 7.35 -4.90
N ALA A 512 27.48 7.09 -5.80
CA ALA A 512 28.86 7.58 -5.67
C ALA A 512 28.92 9.12 -5.70
N GLN A 513 28.10 9.76 -6.54
CA GLN A 513 27.98 11.22 -6.59
C GLN A 513 27.38 11.78 -5.29
N ILE A 514 26.32 11.17 -4.75
CA ILE A 514 25.74 11.59 -3.47
C ILE A 514 26.77 11.47 -2.35
N ASN A 515 27.49 10.35 -2.27
CA ASN A 515 28.50 10.14 -1.23
C ASN A 515 29.63 11.17 -1.32
N THR A 516 30.09 11.51 -2.52
CA THR A 516 31.10 12.56 -2.69
C THR A 516 30.59 13.94 -2.30
N ASN A 517 29.34 14.28 -2.62
CA ASN A 517 28.72 15.53 -2.16
C ASN A 517 28.57 15.56 -0.63
N ILE A 518 28.19 14.45 0.01
CA ILE A 518 28.11 14.34 1.47
C ILE A 518 29.49 14.54 2.09
N GLU A 519 30.53 13.89 1.56
CA GLU A 519 31.90 14.08 2.04
C GLU A 519 32.39 15.53 1.89
N GLN A 520 31.97 16.23 0.83
CA GLN A 520 32.26 17.65 0.66
C GLN A 520 31.55 18.49 1.73
N LEU A 521 30.25 18.27 1.96
CA LEU A 521 29.47 18.97 2.99
C LEU A 521 30.00 18.72 4.40
N MET A 522 30.41 17.48 4.70
CA MET A 522 31.02 17.12 5.99
C MET A 522 32.38 17.79 6.23
N LYS A 523 33.06 18.22 5.16
CA LYS A 523 34.32 18.95 5.21
C LYS A 523 34.13 20.46 5.02
N ALA A 524 32.90 20.97 5.10
CA ALA A 524 32.64 22.39 4.95
C ALA A 524 33.35 23.20 6.05
N PRO A 525 34.14 24.22 5.68
CA PRO A 525 34.82 25.08 6.65
C PRO A 525 33.81 25.89 7.44
N SER A 526 34.18 26.29 8.66
CA SER A 526 33.33 27.17 9.47
C SER A 526 33.23 28.56 8.82
N LEU A 527 32.15 29.31 9.09
CA LEU A 527 31.94 30.66 8.52
C LEU A 527 33.10 31.65 8.79
N LYS A 528 33.95 31.36 9.78
CA LYS A 528 35.14 32.16 10.13
C LYS A 528 36.37 31.80 9.29
N GLU A 529 36.40 30.60 8.71
CA GLU A 529 37.51 30.04 7.93
C GLU A 529 37.25 30.12 6.41
N ALA A 530 36.03 30.51 6.01
CA ALA A 530 35.61 30.51 4.63
C ALA A 530 36.30 31.60 3.79
N GLU A 531 37.18 31.20 2.86
CA GLU A 531 37.76 32.10 1.86
C GLU A 531 36.83 32.28 0.65
N GLY A 532 36.84 33.47 0.03
CA GLY A 532 35.81 33.91 -0.93
C GLY A 532 35.58 33.07 -2.19
N LYS A 533 36.38 32.03 -2.46
CA LYS A 533 36.22 31.10 -3.61
C LYS A 533 35.64 29.73 -3.22
N GLU A 534 35.53 29.43 -1.93
CA GLU A 534 34.97 28.17 -1.44
C GLU A 534 33.46 27.97 -1.66
N PRO A 535 32.60 29.03 -1.71
CA PRO A 535 31.16 28.85 -1.91
C PRO A 535 30.79 28.20 -3.25
N GLU A 536 31.59 28.42 -4.30
CA GLU A 536 31.35 27.84 -5.63
C GLU A 536 31.49 26.31 -5.64
N LEU A 537 32.27 25.74 -4.72
CA LEU A 537 32.48 24.29 -4.59
C LEU A 537 31.23 23.57 -4.04
N PHE A 538 30.35 24.30 -3.34
CA PHE A 538 29.12 23.76 -2.74
C PHE A 538 27.87 23.95 -3.61
N LEU A 539 28.04 24.49 -4.82
CA LEU A 539 26.93 24.61 -5.76
C LEU A 539 26.54 23.25 -6.34
N SER A 540 25.26 22.91 -6.24
CA SER A 540 24.72 21.73 -6.92
C SER A 540 24.87 21.87 -8.42
N ARG A 541 25.38 20.81 -9.08
CA ARG A 541 25.45 20.74 -10.56
C ARG A 541 24.06 20.68 -11.21
N SER A 542 23.03 20.32 -10.44
CA SER A 542 21.64 20.32 -10.90
C SER A 542 21.07 21.74 -10.81
N ARG A 543 20.81 22.35 -11.97
CA ARG A 543 20.28 23.72 -12.07
C ARG A 543 18.97 23.90 -11.31
N PRO A 544 17.99 22.97 -11.36
CA PRO A 544 16.76 23.10 -10.59
C PRO A 544 17.00 23.08 -9.07
N VAL A 545 17.86 22.18 -8.59
CA VAL A 545 18.20 22.10 -7.16
C VAL A 545 18.90 23.37 -6.70
N ALA A 546 19.84 23.88 -7.50
CA ALA A 546 20.52 25.16 -7.22
C ALA A 546 19.53 26.34 -7.22
N ALA A 547 18.57 26.37 -8.14
CA ALA A 547 17.55 27.42 -8.20
C ALA A 547 16.61 27.38 -6.99
N LYS A 548 16.13 26.19 -6.58
CA LYS A 548 15.27 26.04 -5.39
C LYS A 548 16.04 26.36 -4.11
N ALA A 549 17.30 25.92 -3.99
CA ALA A 549 18.15 26.28 -2.85
C ALA A 549 18.36 27.80 -2.76
N LYS A 550 18.58 28.47 -3.90
CA LYS A 550 18.66 29.94 -3.97
C LYS A 550 17.35 30.60 -3.56
N GLN A 551 16.21 30.10 -4.02
CA GLN A 551 14.90 30.61 -3.63
C GLN A 551 14.69 30.46 -2.12
N ALA A 552 14.89 29.27 -1.55
CA ALA A 552 14.75 28.99 -0.12
C ALA A 552 15.64 29.91 0.74
N HIS A 553 16.88 30.15 0.32
CA HIS A 553 17.78 31.08 0.98
C HIS A 553 17.25 32.52 0.94
N LEU A 554 16.72 32.96 -0.20
CA LEU A 554 16.11 34.29 -0.32
C LEU A 554 14.85 34.43 0.55
N THR A 555 14.05 33.37 0.68
CA THR A 555 12.89 33.37 1.59
C THR A 555 13.33 33.46 3.05
N ALA A 556 14.36 32.70 3.44
CA ALA A 556 14.93 32.77 4.79
C ALA A 556 15.51 34.16 5.10
N LEU A 557 16.21 34.79 4.14
CA LEU A 557 16.71 36.16 4.31
C LEU A 557 15.57 37.17 4.44
N LYS A 558 14.50 37.05 3.65
CA LYS A 558 13.32 37.92 3.77
C LYS A 558 12.63 37.76 5.12
N HIS A 559 12.61 36.54 5.66
CA HIS A 559 12.06 36.26 6.98
C HIS A 559 12.90 36.89 8.09
N LEU A 560 14.24 36.74 8.03
CA LEU A 560 15.16 37.37 8.98
C LEU A 560 15.14 38.90 8.93
N GLN A 561 14.87 39.48 7.75
CA GLN A 561 14.72 40.92 7.56
C GLN A 561 13.32 41.44 7.90
N ALA A 562 12.36 40.56 8.19
CA ALA A 562 11.01 40.97 8.55
C ALA A 562 11.00 41.63 9.94
N PRO A 563 10.12 42.63 10.17
CA PRO A 563 9.95 43.23 11.48
C PRO A 563 9.57 42.17 12.53
N TRP A 564 10.13 42.28 13.74
CA TRP A 564 10.00 41.30 14.84
C TRP A 564 8.55 40.86 15.13
N TRP A 565 7.56 41.73 14.91
CA TRP A 565 6.15 41.44 15.16
C TRP A 565 5.51 40.48 14.13
N LYS A 566 6.12 40.27 12.97
CA LYS A 566 5.70 39.24 12.00
C LYS A 566 6.16 37.84 12.35
N ASN A 567 7.14 37.71 13.25
CA ASN A 567 7.73 36.44 13.66
C ASN A 567 7.21 36.01 15.04
N LEU A 568 6.12 36.64 15.52
CA LEU A 568 5.47 36.31 16.79
C LEU A 568 4.67 35.01 16.63
N GLY A 569 5.21 33.90 17.14
CA GLY A 569 4.55 32.60 17.15
C GLY A 569 5.42 31.42 16.68
N GLU A 570 6.62 31.69 16.14
CA GLU A 570 7.59 30.66 15.73
C GLU A 570 8.66 30.52 16.82
N GLU A 571 8.86 29.30 17.35
CA GLU A 571 9.87 29.06 18.39
C GLU A 571 11.28 29.05 17.76
N GLU A 572 12.31 29.46 18.52
CA GLU A 572 13.73 29.40 18.13
C GLU A 572 14.19 27.94 17.98
N GLY A 573 13.78 27.28 16.90
CA GLY A 573 13.98 25.86 16.66
C GLY A 573 13.11 25.27 15.55
N ASP A 574 12.05 25.96 15.13
CA ASP A 574 11.25 25.52 14.00
C ASP A 574 12.05 25.69 12.70
N GLU A 575 12.50 24.58 12.13
CA GLU A 575 12.99 24.55 10.75
C GLU A 575 11.91 25.18 9.87
N ILE A 576 12.27 26.21 9.11
CA ILE A 576 11.38 26.91 8.17
C ILE A 576 10.67 25.86 7.32
N ASP A 577 9.43 25.52 7.68
CA ASP A 577 8.65 24.47 7.03
C ASP A 577 8.21 25.07 5.68
N VAL A 578 9.03 24.87 4.66
CA VAL A 578 8.68 25.20 3.28
C VAL A 578 7.33 24.52 3.02
N PRO A 579 6.28 25.23 2.59
CA PRO A 579 4.95 24.66 2.42
C PRO A 579 5.01 23.33 1.67
N LYS A 580 4.60 22.24 2.34
CA LYS A 580 4.66 20.87 1.79
C LYS A 580 3.89 20.72 0.48
N ASP A 581 2.98 21.64 0.19
CA ASP A 581 2.20 21.68 -1.05
C ASP A 581 3.03 22.04 -2.29
N GLU A 582 4.20 22.69 -2.16
CA GLU A 582 5.12 22.89 -3.30
C GLU A 582 6.10 21.72 -3.50
N LEU A 583 6.32 20.89 -2.48
CA LEU A 583 7.26 19.76 -2.56
C LEU A 583 6.73 18.63 -3.44
N SER A 584 5.41 18.41 -3.48
CA SER A 584 4.80 17.30 -4.22
C SER A 584 4.64 17.57 -5.72
N VAL A 585 4.38 18.83 -6.11
CA VAL A 585 4.10 19.19 -7.50
C VAL A 585 5.38 19.26 -8.36
N GLU A 586 6.51 19.68 -7.79
CA GLU A 586 7.76 19.86 -8.56
C GLU A 586 8.72 18.66 -8.54
N LEU A 587 8.63 17.74 -7.57
CA LEU A 587 9.43 16.50 -7.58
C LEU A 587 9.17 15.63 -8.83
N GLY A 588 7.96 15.71 -9.41
CA GLY A 588 7.63 15.10 -10.70
C GLY A 588 8.34 15.74 -11.90
N THR A 589 8.76 17.00 -11.79
CA THR A 589 9.46 17.75 -12.85
C THR A 589 10.99 17.77 -12.69
N LEU A 590 11.51 17.44 -11.50
CA LEU A 590 12.94 17.40 -11.21
C LEU A 590 13.69 16.21 -11.83
N PHE A 591 12.95 15.23 -12.37
CA PHE A 591 13.49 14.08 -13.10
C PHE A 591 13.02 14.05 -14.56
N ILE A 592 13.23 15.15 -15.29
CA ILE A 592 13.27 15.08 -16.76
C ILE A 592 14.60 14.45 -17.16
N GLY A 593 14.64 13.12 -17.11
CA GLY A 593 15.63 12.34 -17.85
C GLY A 593 15.55 12.76 -19.32
N GLY A 594 16.71 13.01 -19.91
CA GLY A 594 16.86 13.58 -21.25
C GLY A 594 15.82 13.05 -22.24
N THR A 595 14.93 13.94 -22.66
CA THR A 595 14.27 13.81 -23.94
C THR A 595 15.37 13.75 -24.99
N LYS A 596 15.37 12.67 -25.78
CA LYS A 596 16.21 12.57 -26.98
C LYS A 596 15.98 13.83 -27.82
N PRO A 597 17.02 14.46 -28.38
CA PRO A 597 16.79 15.44 -29.44
C PRO A 597 16.24 14.70 -30.67
N PRO A 598 15.56 15.40 -31.58
CA PRO A 598 14.96 14.83 -32.79
C PRO A 598 15.98 14.06 -33.65
#